data_AF-A0A920S0C8-F1
#
_entry.id   AF-A0A920S0C8-F1
#
_cell.length_a   1.000
_cell.length_b   1.000
_cell.length_c   1.000
_cell.angle_alpha   90.00
_cell.angle_beta   90.00
_cell.angle_gamma   90.00
#
_symmetry.space_group_name_H-M   'P 1'
#
loop_
_entity.id
_entity.type
_entity.pdbx_description
1 polymer ?
#
loop_
_entity_poly.entity_id
_entity_poly.type
_entity_poly.pdbx_seq_one_letter_code
_entity_poly.pdbx_strand_id
1 'polypeptide(L)'
;MGFFLGGKRFRSAIIVNTGKIFNIDYKKLIILGAAVECVHTYSLIHDDLPAMDDDDLRRGKNLQCKKKFNEFTAILAGSSLLTLAFETLSGNYLKLSERSKNHLEKSFIYLFRLFWFSWWAIF
;
A
#
# COMPACT_ATOMS: atom_id res chain seq x y z
N MET A 1 0.79 -9.36 -6.48
CA MET A 1 -0.36 -9.40 -5.55
C MET A 1 0.12 -9.55 -4.10
N GLY A 2 0.17 -8.46 -3.34
CA GLY A 2 0.76 -8.38 -2.00
C GLY A 2 -0.18 -8.63 -0.82
N PHE A 3 -1.51 -8.57 -1.01
CA PHE A 3 -2.44 -8.63 0.12
C PHE A 3 -2.83 -10.07 0.55
N PHE A 4 -3.33 -10.92 -0.37
CA PHE A 4 -3.76 -12.30 -0.07
C PHE A 4 -2.99 -13.44 -0.79
N LEU A 5 -2.12 -13.16 -1.77
CA LEU A 5 -1.53 -14.18 -2.66
C LEU A 5 0.02 -14.21 -2.70
N GLY A 6 0.67 -14.24 -1.54
CA GLY A 6 2.09 -14.66 -1.47
C GLY A 6 3.11 -13.65 -2.00
N GLY A 7 3.02 -12.39 -1.57
CA GLY A 7 4.16 -11.47 -1.62
C GLY A 7 5.19 -11.81 -0.54
N LYS A 8 6.48 -11.48 -0.75
CA LYS A 8 7.54 -11.68 0.26
C LYS A 8 7.37 -10.82 1.54
N ARG A 9 6.33 -9.97 1.60
CA ARG A 9 5.96 -9.06 2.72
C ARG A 9 7.16 -8.35 3.34
N PHE A 10 8.11 -7.95 2.49
CA PHE A 10 9.38 -7.38 2.91
C PHE A 10 9.17 -6.05 3.65
N ARG A 11 8.19 -5.24 3.23
CA ARG A 11 7.90 -3.94 3.84
C ARG A 11 7.29 -4.11 5.23
N SER A 12 6.29 -4.98 5.38
CA SER A 12 5.76 -5.31 6.71
C SER A 12 6.84 -5.90 7.62
N ALA A 13 7.71 -6.77 7.09
CA ALA A 13 8.78 -7.39 7.88
C ALA A 13 9.78 -6.34 8.39
N ILE A 14 10.17 -5.36 7.58
CA ILE A 14 11.01 -4.24 8.01
C ILE A 14 10.33 -3.45 9.13
N ILE A 15 9.06 -3.07 8.97
CA ILE A 15 8.32 -2.29 9.96
C ILE A 15 8.26 -3.02 11.30
N VAL A 16 7.93 -4.31 11.27
CA VAL A 16 7.87 -5.16 12.46
C VAL A 16 9.25 -5.29 13.12
N ASN A 17 10.30 -5.56 12.35
CA ASN A 17 11.65 -5.76 12.90
C ASN A 17 12.23 -4.45 13.45
N THR A 18 12.06 -3.34 12.74
CA THR A 18 12.46 -2.01 13.23
C THR A 18 11.67 -1.64 14.48
N GLY A 19 10.36 -1.85 14.49
CA GLY A 19 9.52 -1.59 15.66
C GLY A 19 9.88 -2.44 16.88
N LYS A 20 10.33 -3.69 16.67
CA LYS A 20 10.87 -4.54 17.74
C LYS A 20 12.13 -3.95 18.36
N ILE A 21 13.03 -3.37 17.55
CA ILE A 21 14.25 -2.69 18.05
C ILE A 21 13.88 -1.52 18.96
N PHE A 22 12.82 -0.78 18.64
CA PHE A 22 12.31 0.34 19.43
C PHE A 22 11.28 -0.07 20.51
N ASN A 23 11.12 -1.37 20.77
CA ASN A 23 10.21 -1.93 21.77
C ASN A 23 8.73 -1.45 21.62
N ILE A 24 8.26 -1.29 20.39
CA ILE A 24 6.88 -0.93 20.08
C ILE A 24 6.00 -2.19 20.12
N ASP A 25 4.77 -2.05 20.64
CA ASP A 25 3.78 -3.13 20.68
C ASP A 25 3.55 -3.76 19.30
N TYR A 26 3.77 -5.07 19.22
CA TYR A 26 3.61 -5.87 18.01
C TYR A 26 2.23 -5.70 17.36
N LYS A 27 1.16 -5.53 18.14
CA LYS A 27 -0.19 -5.29 17.59
C LYS A 27 -0.24 -4.03 16.74
N LYS A 28 0.40 -2.95 17.19
CA LYS A 28 0.47 -1.68 16.45
C LYS A 28 1.32 -1.84 15.18
N LEU A 29 2.41 -2.60 15.26
CA LEU A 29 3.30 -2.85 14.13
C LEU A 29 2.62 -3.67 13.02
N ILE A 30 1.77 -4.64 13.37
CA ILE A 30 0.98 -5.39 12.37
C ILE A 30 0.03 -4.44 11.64
N ILE A 31 -0.68 -3.57 12.37
CA ILE A 31 -1.63 -2.62 11.78
C ILE A 31 -0.91 -1.66 10.82
N LEU A 32 0.22 -1.07 11.26
CA LEU A 32 1.04 -0.22 10.41
C LEU A 32 1.58 -0.96 9.19
N GLY A 33 2.05 -2.21 9.39
CA GLY A 33 2.53 -3.07 8.32
C GLY A 33 1.45 -3.41 7.28
N ALA A 34 0.20 -3.59 7.72
CA ALA A 34 -0.95 -3.83 6.84
C ALA A 34 -1.28 -2.58 6.01
N ALA A 35 -1.32 -1.40 6.64
CA ALA A 35 -1.54 -0.14 5.93
C ALA A 35 -0.49 0.10 4.83
N VAL A 36 0.79 -0.18 5.10
CA VAL A 36 1.85 -0.06 4.09
C VAL A 36 1.69 -1.06 2.95
N GLU A 37 1.31 -2.30 3.20
CA GLU A 37 1.07 -3.27 2.13
C GLU A 37 -0.19 -2.96 1.30
N CYS A 38 -1.20 -2.31 1.88
CA CYS A 38 -2.34 -1.77 1.15
C CYS A 38 -1.87 -0.72 0.12
N VAL A 39 -1.07 0.25 0.55
CA VAL A 39 -0.49 1.28 -0.36
C VAL A 39 0.42 0.64 -1.41
N HIS A 40 1.22 -0.36 -1.02
CA HIS A 40 2.04 -1.08 -2.00
C HIS A 40 1.20 -1.83 -3.02
N THR A 41 0.09 -2.45 -2.60
CA THR A 41 -0.79 -3.17 -3.51
C THR A 41 -1.54 -2.21 -4.43
N TYR A 42 -1.93 -1.02 -3.92
CA TYR A 42 -2.44 0.09 -4.72
C TYR A 42 -1.45 0.45 -5.84
N SER A 43 -0.17 0.71 -5.50
CA SER A 43 0.82 1.13 -6.50
C SER A 43 0.96 0.07 -7.58
N LEU A 44 1.09 -1.21 -7.19
CA LEU A 44 1.21 -2.31 -8.14
C LEU A 44 0.01 -2.41 -9.10
N ILE A 45 -1.22 -2.24 -8.60
CA ILE A 45 -2.43 -2.32 -9.44
C ILE A 45 -2.44 -1.18 -10.46
N HIS A 46 -2.00 0.01 -10.07
CA HIS A 46 -1.93 1.16 -10.97
C HIS A 46 -0.75 1.06 -11.96
N ASP A 47 0.41 0.55 -11.54
CA ASP A 47 1.55 0.25 -12.43
C ASP A 47 1.11 -0.75 -13.53
N ASP A 48 0.28 -1.74 -13.17
CA ASP A 48 -0.23 -2.77 -14.08
C ASP A 48 -1.30 -2.28 -15.08
N LEU A 49 -1.68 -0.99 -15.07
CA LEU A 49 -2.65 -0.43 -16.02
C LEU A 49 -2.03 -0.22 -17.41
N PRO A 50 -2.82 -0.36 -18.49
CA PRO A 50 -2.33 -0.19 -19.87
C PRO A 50 -1.80 1.22 -20.17
N ALA A 51 -2.22 2.22 -19.38
CA ALA A 51 -1.69 3.58 -19.46
C ALA A 51 -0.31 3.78 -18.80
N MET A 52 0.19 2.79 -18.05
CA MET A 52 1.48 2.85 -17.34
C MET A 52 2.49 1.86 -17.95
N ASP A 53 2.45 0.58 -17.56
CA ASP A 53 3.47 -0.40 -18.01
C ASP A 53 3.00 -1.30 -19.16
N ASP A 54 1.69 -1.37 -19.44
CA ASP A 54 1.05 -2.29 -20.41
C ASP A 54 1.57 -3.75 -20.39
N ASP A 55 2.14 -4.19 -19.26
CA ASP A 55 2.58 -5.56 -19.11
C ASP A 55 1.37 -6.51 -19.15
N ASP A 56 1.55 -7.73 -19.69
CA ASP A 56 0.50 -8.76 -19.71
C ASP A 56 0.71 -9.83 -18.62
N LEU A 57 1.92 -9.87 -18.04
CA LEU A 57 2.38 -10.90 -17.09
C LEU A 57 3.11 -10.26 -15.91
N ARG A 58 2.75 -10.64 -14.67
CA ARG A 58 3.52 -10.27 -13.47
C ARG A 58 3.97 -11.53 -12.73
N ARG A 59 5.29 -11.77 -12.68
CA ARG A 59 5.94 -12.97 -12.09
C ARG A 59 5.45 -14.30 -12.67
N GLY A 60 5.31 -14.39 -13.99
CA GLY A 60 4.90 -15.63 -14.66
C GLY A 60 3.43 -16.01 -14.46
N LYS A 61 2.62 -15.14 -13.84
CA LYS A 61 1.17 -15.26 -13.77
C LYS A 61 0.54 -14.12 -14.57
N ASN A 62 -0.49 -14.42 -15.36
CA ASN A 62 -1.33 -13.42 -16.02
C ASN A 62 -1.77 -12.38 -14.98
N LEU A 63 -1.76 -11.09 -15.36
CA LEU A 63 -2.30 -10.03 -14.51
C LEU A 63 -3.77 -10.31 -14.20
N GLN A 64 -4.02 -10.75 -12.97
CA GLN A 64 -5.35 -11.21 -12.55
C GLN A 64 -6.39 -10.09 -12.59
N CYS A 65 -5.99 -8.81 -12.51
CA CYS A 65 -6.89 -7.68 -12.75
C CYS A 65 -7.20 -7.55 -14.25
N LYS A 66 -6.18 -7.30 -15.10
CA LYS A 66 -6.35 -7.04 -16.55
C LYS A 66 -7.12 -8.13 -17.31
N LYS A 67 -6.94 -9.41 -16.95
CA LYS A 67 -7.57 -10.55 -17.65
C LYS A 67 -8.94 -10.98 -17.07
N LYS A 68 -9.29 -10.54 -15.86
CA LYS A 68 -10.51 -10.98 -15.14
C LYS A 68 -11.49 -9.85 -14.83
N PHE A 69 -11.03 -8.59 -14.84
CA PHE A 69 -11.80 -7.39 -14.54
C PHE A 69 -11.40 -6.26 -15.50
N ASN A 70 -12.32 -5.33 -15.79
CA ASN A 70 -12.01 -4.18 -16.65
C ASN A 70 -11.08 -3.18 -15.95
N GLU A 71 -10.44 -2.31 -16.74
CA GLU A 71 -9.51 -1.29 -16.26
C GLU A 71 -10.10 -0.40 -15.16
N PHE A 72 -11.37 0.00 -15.32
CA PHE A 72 -12.09 0.81 -14.35
C PHE A 72 -12.23 0.13 -12.99
N THR A 73 -12.46 -1.18 -12.96
CA THR A 73 -12.52 -1.96 -11.71
C THR A 73 -11.14 -2.04 -11.06
N ALA A 74 -10.06 -2.13 -11.84
CA ALA A 74 -8.70 -2.11 -11.30
C ALA A 74 -8.37 -0.74 -10.66
N ILE A 75 -8.72 0.36 -11.33
CA ILE A 75 -8.57 1.73 -10.79
C ILE A 75 -9.37 1.90 -9.49
N LEU A 76 -10.62 1.45 -9.46
CA LEU A 76 -11.47 1.51 -8.25
C LEU A 76 -10.92 0.64 -7.13
N ALA A 77 -10.44 -0.57 -7.44
CA ALA A 77 -9.82 -1.47 -6.46
C ALA A 77 -8.55 -0.84 -5.86
N GLY A 78 -7.70 -0.23 -6.69
CA GLY A 78 -6.56 0.56 -6.24
C GLY A 78 -7.00 1.68 -5.30
N SER A 79 -7.91 2.53 -5.74
CA SER A 79 -8.40 3.66 -4.94
C SER A 79 -8.98 3.21 -3.60
N SER A 80 -9.73 2.10 -3.59
CA SER A 80 -10.27 1.51 -2.36
C SER A 80 -9.19 1.03 -1.38
N LEU A 81 -8.07 0.48 -1.89
CA LEU A 81 -6.94 0.06 -1.06
C LEU A 81 -6.21 1.26 -0.44
N LEU A 82 -6.09 2.36 -1.19
CA LEU A 82 -5.55 3.61 -0.66
C LEU A 82 -6.43 4.15 0.46
N THR A 83 -7.76 4.21 0.25
CA THR A 83 -8.72 4.61 1.28
C THR A 83 -8.65 3.70 2.50
N LEU A 84 -8.59 2.38 2.29
CA LEU A 84 -8.47 1.41 3.37
C LEU A 84 -7.17 1.60 4.16
N ALA A 85 -6.06 1.98 3.52
CA ALA A 85 -4.81 2.26 4.22
C ALA A 85 -4.95 3.45 5.18
N PHE A 86 -5.57 4.55 4.74
CA PHE A 86 -5.83 5.72 5.58
C PHE A 86 -6.85 5.41 6.68
N GLU A 87 -7.91 4.68 6.35
CA GLU A 87 -8.88 4.20 7.33
C GLU A 87 -8.18 3.34 8.38
N THR A 88 -7.19 2.52 7.98
CA THR A 88 -6.31 1.66 8.81
C THR A 88 -5.24 2.44 9.61
N LEU A 89 -5.05 3.74 9.35
CA LEU A 89 -4.18 4.58 10.19
C LEU A 89 -4.98 5.44 11.17
N SER A 90 -6.13 5.95 10.73
CA SER A 90 -6.97 6.86 11.49
C SER A 90 -7.83 6.16 12.54
N GLY A 91 -8.26 4.94 12.24
CA GLY A 91 -9.23 4.19 13.04
C GLY A 91 -8.80 3.82 14.46
N ASN A 92 -9.78 3.35 15.22
CA ASN A 92 -9.68 3.14 16.66
C ASN A 92 -8.88 1.89 17.07
N TYR A 93 -8.61 0.97 16.14
CA TYR A 93 -7.80 -0.22 16.40
C TYR A 93 -6.30 0.15 16.58
N LEU A 94 -5.84 1.28 16.03
CA LEU A 94 -4.49 1.82 16.27
C LEU A 94 -4.51 2.78 17.47
N LYS A 95 -4.23 2.25 18.67
CA LYS A 95 -4.12 3.05 19.90
C LYS A 95 -2.79 3.82 19.94
N LEU A 96 -2.77 5.00 19.33
CA LEU A 96 -1.69 5.99 19.37
C LEU A 96 -2.23 7.35 19.82
N SER A 97 -1.34 8.24 20.27
CA SER A 97 -1.72 9.63 20.53
C SER A 97 -2.10 10.34 19.23
N GLU A 98 -3.03 11.30 19.31
CA GLU A 98 -3.49 12.11 18.18
C GLU A 98 -2.32 12.70 17.39
N ARG A 99 -1.30 13.19 18.10
CA ARG A 99 -0.10 13.79 17.50
C ARG A 99 0.69 12.78 16.67
N SER A 100 0.86 11.55 17.16
CA SER A 100 1.56 10.50 16.44
C SER A 100 0.78 10.03 15.23
N LYS A 101 -0.56 9.91 15.32
CA LYS A 101 -1.43 9.60 14.18
C LYS A 101 -1.30 10.66 13.09
N ASN A 102 -1.43 11.93 13.44
CA ASN A 102 -1.29 13.04 12.50
C ASN A 102 0.08 13.07 11.83
N HIS A 103 1.15 12.73 12.55
CA HIS A 103 2.49 12.65 11.97
C HIS A 103 2.63 11.49 10.99
N LEU A 104 2.08 10.32 11.33
CA LEU A 104 2.06 9.14 10.45
C LEU A 104 1.26 9.38 9.18
N GLU A 105 0.05 9.95 9.29
CA GLU A 105 -0.79 10.30 8.16
C GLU A 105 -0.10 11.30 7.24
N LYS A 106 0.49 12.37 7.80
CA LYS A 106 1.28 13.35 7.01
C LYS A 106 2.47 12.69 6.32
N SER A 107 3.17 11.79 7.00
CA SER A 107 4.30 11.05 6.41
C SER A 107 3.85 10.15 5.26
N PHE A 108 2.71 9.48 5.41
CA PHE A 108 2.09 8.69 4.35
C PHE A 108 1.68 9.54 3.15
N ILE A 109 1.04 10.69 3.39
CA ILE A 109 0.67 11.63 2.32
C ILE A 109 1.92 12.15 1.62
N TYR A 110 3.00 12.45 2.34
CA TYR A 110 4.24 12.94 1.75
C TYR A 110 4.92 11.88 0.90
N LEU A 111 5.00 10.63 1.39
CA LEU A 111 5.49 9.48 0.62
C LEU A 111 4.64 9.25 -0.63
N PHE A 112 3.32 9.32 -0.51
CA PHE A 112 2.40 9.19 -1.64
C PHE A 112 2.61 10.30 -2.66
N ARG A 113 2.72 11.56 -2.22
CA ARG A 113 3.03 12.69 -3.11
C ARG A 113 4.38 12.50 -3.80
N LEU A 114 5.42 12.08 -3.10
CA LEU A 114 6.72 11.83 -3.73
C LEU A 114 6.65 10.72 -4.77
N PHE A 115 5.99 9.61 -4.47
CA PHE A 115 5.85 8.50 -5.41
C PHE A 115 5.01 8.87 -6.62
N TRP A 116 3.83 9.46 -6.41
CA TRP A 116 2.88 9.72 -7.49
C TRP A 116 3.23 10.98 -8.31
N PHE A 117 3.67 12.05 -7.65
CA PHE A 117 4.01 13.30 -8.32
C PHE A 117 5.32 13.18 -9.11
N SER A 118 6.28 12.36 -8.65
CA SER A 118 7.49 12.08 -9.43
C SER A 118 7.22 11.19 -10.64
N TRP A 119 6.25 10.28 -10.57
CA TRP A 119 5.89 9.43 -11.70
C TRP A 119 5.06 10.18 -12.76
N TRP A 120 4.16 11.07 -12.34
CA TRP A 120 3.39 11.90 -13.29
C TRP A 120 4.24 13.01 -13.94
N ALA A 121 5.29 13.48 -13.28
CA ALA A 121 6.22 14.47 -13.87
C ALA A 121 7.20 13.87 -14.90
N ILE A 122 7.21 12.55 -15.09
CA ILE A 122 8.07 11.83 -16.04
C ILE A 122 7.29 11.37 -17.30
N PHE A 123 5.97 11.61 -17.35
CA PHE A 123 5.15 11.49 -18.55
C PHE A 123 4.68 12.85 -19.05
#